data_AF-A0A4Q2QMJ9-F1
#
_entry.id   AF-A0A4Q2QMJ9-F1
#
_cell.length_a   1.000
_cell.length_b   1.000
_cell.length_c   1.000
_cell.angle_alpha   90.00
_cell.angle_beta   90.00
_cell.angle_gamma   90.00
#
_symmetry.space_group_name_H-M   'P 1'
#
loop_
_entity.id
_entity.type
_entity.pdbx_description
1 polymer ?
#
loop_
_entity_poly.entity_id
_entity_poly.type
_entity_poly.pdbx_seq_one_letter_code
_entity_poly.pdbx_strand_id
1 'polypeptide(L)'
;AFLVPGMPAKVKITAYDYTIYGDLKGTLEQISADTIEEDTPHGKESYYQVLIKTDGSQLKRGEEVLPIIPGMVAEVDILSGKRSVLNYLLRPLIKARLY
;
A
#
# COMPACT_ATOMS: atom_id res chain seq x y z
N ALA A 1 9.61 7.50 -2.69
CA ALA A 1 9.39 6.98 -4.05
C ALA A 1 8.11 7.63 -4.55
N PHE A 2 8.01 7.98 -5.83
CA PHE A 2 6.81 8.62 -6.36
C PHE A 2 5.72 7.57 -6.60
N LEU A 3 4.47 7.89 -6.27
CA LEU A 3 3.31 7.06 -6.57
C LEU A 3 2.80 7.41 -7.96
N VAL A 4 2.45 6.39 -8.73
CA VAL A 4 1.86 6.55 -10.07
C VAL A 4 0.69 5.58 -10.23
N PRO A 5 -0.39 5.97 -10.94
CA PRO A 5 -1.43 5.04 -11.33
C PRO A 5 -0.86 3.78 -12.01
N GLY A 6 -1.46 2.64 -11.75
CA GLY A 6 -1.02 1.32 -12.20
C GLY A 6 -0.07 0.59 -11.24
N MET A 7 0.33 1.21 -10.13
CA MET A 7 1.15 0.53 -9.12
C MET A 7 0.38 -0.59 -8.42
N PRO A 8 0.98 -1.77 -8.23
CA PRO A 8 0.34 -2.85 -7.49
C PRO A 8 0.29 -2.50 -6.00
N ALA A 9 -0.82 -2.86 -5.37
CA ALA A 9 -1.11 -2.65 -3.96
C ALA A 9 -1.64 -3.93 -3.31
N LYS A 10 -1.41 -4.07 -2.02
CA LYS A 10 -1.93 -5.13 -1.17
C LYS A 10 -2.88 -4.52 -0.17
N VAL A 11 -4.12 -5.00 -0.14
CA VAL A 11 -5.20 -4.47 0.71
C VAL A 11 -5.51 -5.50 1.79
N LYS A 12 -5.19 -5.18 3.04
CA LYS A 12 -5.46 -6.00 4.22
C LYS A 12 -6.69 -5.47 4.92
N ILE A 13 -7.71 -6.31 5.08
CA ILE A 13 -8.93 -5.91 5.78
C ILE A 13 -8.72 -6.11 7.27
N THR A 14 -8.79 -5.05 8.08
CA THR A 14 -8.42 -5.13 9.51
C THR A 14 -9.39 -5.97 10.33
N ALA A 15 -10.63 -6.15 9.83
CA ALA A 15 -11.62 -7.04 10.44
C ALA A 15 -11.25 -8.53 10.31
N TYR A 16 -10.31 -8.89 9.45
CA TYR A 16 -9.87 -10.26 9.22
C TYR A 16 -8.37 -10.42 9.47
N ASP A 17 -7.96 -11.55 10.04
CA ASP A 17 -6.54 -11.83 10.23
C ASP A 17 -5.87 -12.09 8.87
N TYR A 18 -5.11 -11.11 8.39
CA TYR A 18 -4.41 -11.18 7.11
C TYR A 18 -3.31 -12.27 7.08
N THR A 19 -2.83 -12.73 8.24
CA THR A 19 -1.88 -13.86 8.33
C THR A 19 -2.59 -15.17 7.99
N ILE A 20 -3.89 -15.23 8.27
CA ILE A 20 -4.74 -16.39 8.01
C ILE A 20 -5.32 -16.28 6.60
N TYR A 21 -6.01 -15.20 6.26
CA TYR A 21 -6.81 -15.10 5.03
C TYR A 21 -6.08 -14.42 3.87
N GLY A 22 -4.88 -13.87 4.13
CA GLY A 22 -4.10 -13.15 3.15
C GLY A 22 -4.59 -11.73 2.91
N ASP A 23 -3.98 -11.10 1.90
CA ASP A 23 -4.30 -9.78 1.40
C ASP A 23 -5.06 -9.85 0.08
N LEU A 24 -5.94 -8.88 -0.13
CA LEU A 24 -6.60 -8.67 -1.40
C LEU A 24 -5.67 -7.90 -2.33
N LYS A 25 -5.45 -8.44 -3.52
CA LYS A 25 -4.67 -7.75 -4.55
C LYS A 25 -5.45 -6.55 -5.06
N GLY A 26 -4.76 -5.44 -5.25
CA GLY A 26 -5.31 -4.25 -5.85
C GLY A 26 -4.29 -3.48 -6.68
N THR A 27 -4.78 -2.48 -7.37
CA THR A 27 -4.00 -1.58 -8.21
C THR A 27 -4.39 -0.14 -7.89
N LEU A 28 -3.39 0.74 -7.76
CA LEU A 28 -3.62 2.17 -7.63
C LEU A 28 -4.23 2.72 -8.93
N GLU A 29 -5.49 3.12 -8.89
CA GLU A 29 -6.24 3.58 -10.08
C GLU A 29 -6.11 5.09 -10.25
N GLN A 30 -6.25 5.84 -9.14
CA GLN A 30 -6.24 7.29 -9.17
C GLN A 30 -5.60 7.87 -7.91
N ILE A 31 -4.99 9.04 -8.07
CA ILE A 31 -4.52 9.91 -7.00
C ILE A 31 -5.28 11.23 -7.17
N SER A 32 -5.98 11.68 -6.13
CA SER A 32 -6.69 12.95 -6.15
C SER A 32 -5.71 14.12 -6.24
N ALA A 33 -6.09 15.16 -7.00
CA ALA A 33 -5.33 16.41 -7.07
C ALA A 33 -5.55 17.30 -5.84
N ASP A 34 -6.63 17.04 -5.10
CA ASP A 34 -7.00 17.80 -3.91
C ASP A 34 -6.22 17.29 -2.68
N THR A 35 -5.79 18.24 -1.85
CA THR A 35 -5.13 17.97 -0.58
C THR A 35 -6.14 18.07 0.56
N ILE A 36 -6.08 17.10 1.48
CA ILE A 36 -6.83 17.10 2.73
C ILE A 36 -5.85 17.49 3.84
N GLU A 37 -6.14 18.56 4.58
CA GLU A 37 -5.38 18.92 5.77
C GLU A 37 -6.02 18.29 7.00
N GLU A 38 -5.23 17.55 7.78
CA GLU A 38 -5.64 17.03 9.09
C GLU A 38 -4.74 17.59 10.20
N ASP A 39 -5.36 17.99 11.31
CA ASP A 39 -4.64 18.38 12.52
C ASP A 39 -4.20 17.12 13.28
N THR A 40 -2.92 16.79 13.20
CA THR A 40 -2.32 15.67 13.93
C THR A 40 -1.61 16.18 15.19
N PRO A 41 -1.23 15.29 16.14
CA PRO A 41 -0.39 15.68 17.28
C PRO A 41 0.95 16.31 16.90
N HIS A 42 1.40 16.16 15.65
CA HIS A 42 2.63 16.71 15.11
C HIS A 42 2.42 18.03 14.34
N GLY A 43 1.18 18.53 14.29
CA GLY A 43 0.78 19.73 13.55
C GLY A 43 -0.12 19.39 12.36
N LYS A 44 -0.31 20.38 11.48
CA LYS A 44 -1.09 20.21 10.24
C LYS A 44 -0.32 19.35 9.25
N GLU A 45 -0.90 18.20 8.90
CA GLU A 45 -0.38 17.31 7.88
C GLU A 45 -1.30 17.27 6.66
N SER A 46 -0.69 17.19 5.48
CA SER A 46 -1.39 17.18 4.20
C SER A 46 -1.42 15.78 3.63
N TYR A 47 -2.62 15.28 3.38
CA TYR A 47 -2.90 13.97 2.81
C TYR A 47 -3.50 14.09 1.41
N TYR A 48 -3.19 13.11 0.55
CA TYR A 48 -3.80 12.98 -0.77
C TYR A 48 -4.61 11.69 -0.79
N GLN A 49 -5.86 11.79 -1.24
CA GLN A 49 -6.70 10.62 -1.38
C GLN A 49 -6.25 9.77 -2.57
N VAL A 50 -6.15 8.46 -2.36
CA VAL A 50 -5.87 7.50 -3.41
C VAL A 50 -7.03 6.53 -3.57
N LEU A 51 -7.34 6.17 -4.82
CA LEU A 51 -8.34 5.16 -5.14
C LEU A 51 -7.63 3.87 -5.54
N ILE A 52 -7.89 2.80 -4.79
CA ILE A 52 -7.36 1.46 -5.07
C ILE A 52 -8.49 0.60 -5.60
N LYS A 53 -8.28 0.04 -6.79
CA LYS A 53 -9.17 -0.96 -7.36
C LYS A 53 -8.70 -2.34 -6.95
N THR A 54 -9.54 -3.09 -6.25
CA THR A 54 -9.26 -4.46 -5.84
C THR A 54 -9.72 -5.46 -6.91
N ASP A 55 -9.03 -6.59 -7.00
CA ASP A 55 -9.36 -7.65 -7.98
C ASP A 55 -10.67 -8.40 -7.62
N GLY A 56 -11.16 -8.22 -6.39
CA GLY A 56 -12.40 -8.80 -5.91
C GLY A 56 -12.91 -8.10 -4.65
N SER A 57 -13.95 -8.66 -4.04
CA SER A 57 -14.61 -8.12 -2.84
C SER A 57 -14.71 -9.17 -1.72
N GLN A 58 -13.92 -10.23 -1.81
CA GLN A 58 -13.98 -11.35 -0.87
C GLN A 58 -12.57 -11.93 -0.65
N LEU A 59 -12.29 -12.34 0.58
CA LEU A 59 -11.13 -13.19 0.88
C LEU A 59 -11.59 -14.65 0.87
N LYS A 60 -10.75 -15.54 0.35
CA LYS A 60 -11.06 -16.98 0.26
C LYS A 60 -9.92 -17.80 0.84
N ARG A 61 -10.25 -18.75 1.71
CA ARG A 61 -9.30 -19.76 2.20
C ARG A 61 -9.99 -21.12 2.30
N GLY A 62 -9.61 -22.04 1.43
CA GLY A 62 -10.29 -23.33 1.33
C GLY A 62 -11.76 -23.14 0.92
N GLU A 63 -12.68 -23.64 1.74
CA GLU A 63 -14.12 -23.48 1.53
C GLU A 63 -14.70 -22.20 2.15
N GLU A 64 -13.94 -21.51 3.01
CA GLU A 64 -14.40 -20.29 3.66
C GLU A 64 -14.29 -19.07 2.74
N VAL A 65 -15.39 -18.33 2.62
CA VAL A 65 -15.50 -17.10 1.85
C VAL A 65 -15.90 -15.97 2.80
N LEU A 66 -15.03 -14.98 2.95
CA LEU A 66 -15.24 -13.82 3.80
C LEU A 66 -15.61 -12.61 2.94
N PRO A 67 -16.88 -12.15 2.98
CA PRO A 67 -17.32 -11.01 2.20
C PRO A 67 -16.82 -9.69 2.80
N ILE A 68 -16.34 -8.79 1.94
CA ILE A 68 -15.92 -7.44 2.32
C ILE A 68 -17.07 -6.50 1.97
N ILE A 69 -17.53 -5.73 2.96
CA ILE A 69 -18.63 -4.77 2.80
C ILE A 69 -18.11 -3.33 2.98
N PRO A 70 -18.77 -2.34 2.35
CA PRO A 70 -18.44 -0.93 2.56
C PRO A 70 -18.49 -0.53 4.03
N GLY A 71 -17.57 0.34 4.44
CA GLY A 71 -17.42 0.78 5.84
C GLY A 71 -16.40 -0.01 6.65
N MET A 72 -15.89 -1.13 6.12
CA MET A 72 -14.74 -1.81 6.72
C MET A 72 -13.47 -0.98 6.58
N VAL A 73 -12.64 -1.02 7.62
CA VAL A 73 -11.31 -0.41 7.61
C VAL A 73 -10.32 -1.36 6.95
N ALA A 74 -9.42 -0.81 6.14
CA ALA A 74 -8.39 -1.57 5.47
C ALA A 74 -7.04 -0.84 5.57
N GLU A 75 -5.97 -1.63 5.67
CA GLU A 75 -4.60 -1.16 5.54
C GLU A 75 -4.11 -1.48 4.13
N VAL A 76 -3.49 -0.51 3.46
CA VAL A 76 -3.04 -0.65 2.06
C VAL A 76 -1.53 -0.47 1.96
N ASP A 77 -0.85 -1.51 1.49
CA ASP A 77 0.57 -1.44 1.15
C ASP A 77 0.75 -1.21 -0.35
N ILE A 78 1.22 -0.03 -0.76
CA ILE A 78 1.53 0.27 -2.17
C ILE A 78 2.99 -0.09 -2.45
N LEU A 79 3.22 -0.96 -3.44
CA LEU A 79 4.55 -1.47 -3.76
C LEU A 79 5.38 -0.44 -4.55
N SER A 80 6.04 0.46 -3.82
CA SER A 80 6.85 1.53 -4.40
C SER A 80 8.30 1.11 -4.72
N GLY A 81 8.46 0.42 -5.85
CA GLY A 81 9.76 0.05 -6.41
C GLY A 81 10.37 -1.24 -5.83
N LYS A 82 11.54 -1.64 -6.37
CA LYS A 82 12.26 -2.85 -5.96
C LYS A 82 13.65 -2.46 -5.47
N ARG A 83 14.02 -2.88 -4.25
CA ARG A 83 15.39 -2.79 -3.74
C ARG A 83 15.95 -4.19 -3.55
N SER A 84 17.09 -4.47 -4.18
CA SER A 84 17.81 -5.73 -3.94
C SER A 84 18.65 -5.63 -2.67
N VAL A 85 18.94 -6.79 -2.05
CA VAL A 85 19.90 -6.87 -0.93
C VAL A 85 21.29 -6.42 -1.40
N LEU A 86 21.66 -6.74 -2.64
CA LEU A 86 22.89 -6.28 -3.27
C LEU A 86 23.02 -4.74 -3.25
N ASN A 87 21.93 -4.00 -3.46
CA ASN A 87 21.95 -2.54 -3.37
C ASN A 87 22.37 -2.04 -1.98
N TYR A 88 22.15 -2.80 -0.90
CA TYR A 88 22.64 -2.44 0.42
C TYR A 88 24.15 -2.69 0.55
N LEU A 89 24.65 -3.80 0.00
CA LEU A 89 26.07 -4.14 0.02
C LEU A 89 26.91 -3.18 -0.84
N LEU A 90 26.38 -2.73 -1.98
CA LEU A 90 27.08 -1.84 -2.91
C LEU A 90 27.05 -0.37 -2.51
N ARG A 91 26.20 0.04 -1.56
CA ARG A 91 26.14 1.44 -1.06
C ARG A 91 27.49 2.02 -0.62
N PRO A 92 28.29 1.35 0.23
CA PRO A 92 29.60 1.87 0.65
C PRO A 92 30.58 2.01 -0.53
N LEU A 93 30.56 1.06 -1.48
CA LEU A 93 31.44 1.05 -2.66
C LEU A 93 31.13 2.21 -3.63
N ILE A 94 29.85 2.48 -3.88
CA ILE A 94 29.42 3.56 -4.77
C ILE A 94 29.69 4.93 -4.13
N LYS A 95 29.52 5.07 -2.81
CA LYS A 95 29.84 6.31 -2.09
C LYS A 95 31.33 6.65 -2.14
N ALA A 96 32.21 5.65 -2.13
CA ALA A 96 33.66 5.85 -2.17
C ALA A 96 34.19 6.34 -3.53
N ARG A 97 33.44 6.17 -4.63
CA ARG A 97 33.84 6.60 -5.98
C ARG A 97 33.33 8.01 -6.35
N LEU A 98 32.40 8.55 -5.57
CA LEU A 98 31.83 9.90 -5.75
C LEU A 98 32.48 10.93 -4.81
N TYR A 99 33.52 10.53 -4.08
CA TYR A 99 34.44 11.39 -3.32
C TYR A 99 35.83 11.33 -3.94
#